data_AF-A0A832MF82-F1
#
_entry.id   AF-A0A832MF82-F1
#
_cell.length_a   1.000
_cell.length_b   1.000
_cell.length_c   1.000
_cell.angle_alpha   90.00
_cell.angle_beta   90.00
_cell.angle_gamma   90.00
#
_symmetry.space_group_name_H-M   'P 1'
#
loop_
_entity.id
_entity.type
_entity.pdbx_description
1 polymer ?
#
loop_
_entity_poly.entity_id
_entity_poly.type
_entity_poly.pdbx_seq_one_letter_code
_entity_poly.pdbx_strand_id
1 'polypeptide(L)' 'GEISEGLLNKVEMAFRAYDPCLGCATHSLPGHMPLVANIYNHRGELQRRLEQH' A
#
# COMPACT_ATOMS: atom_id res chain seq x y z
N GLY A 1 -6.51 -16.60 5.85
CA GLY A 1 -7.11 -15.25 5.89
C GLY A 1 -7.08 -14.71 4.48
N GLU A 2 -8.21 -14.27 3.98
CA GLU A 2 -8.32 -13.70 2.64
C GLU A 2 -7.84 -12.25 2.69
N ILE A 3 -6.90 -11.88 1.81
CA ILE A 3 -6.38 -10.52 1.75
C ILE A 3 -7.23 -9.76 0.75
N SER A 4 -8.12 -8.92 1.27
CA SER A 4 -9.09 -8.14 0.51
C SER A 4 -8.58 -6.75 0.18
N GLU A 5 -9.14 -6.12 -0.85
CA GLU A 5 -8.86 -4.70 -1.17
C GLU A 5 -9.18 -3.76 0.00
N GLY A 6 -10.21 -4.08 0.79
CA GLY A 6 -10.54 -3.31 1.99
C GLY A 6 -9.42 -3.31 3.04
N LEU A 7 -8.56 -4.33 3.07
CA LEU A 7 -7.37 -4.35 3.93
C LEU A 7 -6.27 -3.43 3.36
N LEU A 8 -6.05 -3.47 2.05
CA LEU A 8 -5.10 -2.58 1.37
C LEU A 8 -5.46 -1.10 1.58
N ASN A 9 -6.72 -0.71 1.40
CA ASN A 9 -7.17 0.67 1.58
C ASN A 9 -6.94 1.19 3.01
N LYS A 10 -7.11 0.33 4.02
CA LYS A 10 -6.83 0.70 5.42
C LYS A 10 -5.34 0.89 5.68
N VAL A 11 -4.48 0.08 5.07
CA VAL A 11 -3.02 0.24 5.15
C VAL A 11 -2.59 1.54 4.47
N GLU A 12 -3.14 1.86 3.29
CA GLU A 12 -2.86 3.11 2.57
C GLU A 12 -3.27 4.34 3.40
N MET A 13 -4.48 4.32 4.00
CA MET A 13 -4.93 5.40 4.88
C MET A 13 -4.00 5.61 6.08
N ALA A 14 -3.51 4.52 6.69
CA ALA A 14 -2.56 4.62 7.79
C ALA A 14 -1.25 5.27 7.31
N PHE A 15 -0.70 4.82 6.18
CA PHE A 15 0.54 5.39 5.62
C PHE A 15 0.41 6.89 5.29
N ARG A 16 -0.70 7.32 4.69
CA ARG A 16 -0.95 8.75 4.37
C ARG A 16 -0.99 9.66 5.60
N ALA A 17 -1.45 9.14 6.75
CA ALA A 17 -1.55 9.93 7.98
C ALA A 17 -0.19 10.16 8.66
N TYR A 18 0.79 9.28 8.43
CA TYR A 18 2.12 9.37 9.06
C TYR A 18 3.17 10.07 8.18
N ASP A 19 2.87 10.32 6.91
CA ASP A 19 3.75 11.07 6.00
C ASP A 19 3.04 12.33 5.45
N PRO A 20 3.33 13.53 6.01
CA PRO A 20 2.75 14.78 5.52
C PRO A 20 3.09 15.09 4.04
N CYS A 21 4.15 14.50 3.47
CA CYS A 21 4.44 14.60 2.03
C CYS A 21 3.49 13.76 1.17
N LEU A 22 2.92 12.68 1.71
CA LEU A 22 1.91 11.82 1.05
C LEU A 22 0.47 12.30 1.28
N GLY A 23 0.26 13.17 2.27
CA GLY A 23 -1.01 13.88 2.47
C GLY A 23 -1.28 14.94 1.42
N CYS A 24 -0.24 15.63 0.91
CA CYS A 24 -0.40 16.74 -0.03
C CYS A 24 -0.39 16.33 -1.51
N ALA A 25 -0.05 15.08 -1.84
CA ALA A 25 0.04 14.55 -3.22
C ALA A 25 0.91 15.37 -4.20
N THR A 26 1.73 16.31 -3.70
CA THR A 26 2.52 17.23 -4.52
C THR A 26 3.72 16.56 -5.19
N HIS A 27 4.18 15.40 -4.70
CA HIS A 27 5.22 14.59 -5.36
C HIS A 27 4.67 13.55 -6.35
N SER A 28 3.34 13.37 -6.39
CA SER A 28 2.65 12.46 -7.31
C SER A 28 1.97 13.25 -8.41
N LEU A 29 2.68 14.06 -9.21
CA LEU A 29 2.16 14.54 -10.50
C LEU A 29 2.48 13.44 -11.53
N PRO A 30 1.54 12.54 -11.94
CA PRO A 30 0.11 12.73 -12.19
C PRO A 30 -0.83 11.74 -11.42
N GLY A 31 -0.95 11.94 -10.12
CA GLY A 31 -2.05 11.44 -9.27
C GLY A 31 -1.87 10.07 -8.59
N HIS A 32 -0.84 9.28 -8.91
CA HIS A 32 -0.68 7.95 -8.31
C HIS A 32 0.67 7.76 -7.61
N MET A 33 0.60 7.21 -6.41
CA MET A 33 1.75 6.65 -5.71
C MET A 33 1.64 5.13 -5.86
N PRO A 34 2.55 4.48 -6.60
CA PRO A 34 2.52 3.05 -6.75
C PRO A 34 2.82 2.38 -5.40
N LEU A 35 1.78 1.94 -4.69
CA LEU A 35 1.92 1.18 -3.45
C LEU A 35 2.10 -0.29 -3.81
N VAL A 36 3.25 -0.84 -3.41
CA VAL A 36 3.54 -2.27 -3.57
C VAL A 36 3.52 -2.94 -2.20
N ALA A 37 2.58 -3.87 -2.00
CA ALA A 37 2.48 -4.67 -0.78
C ALA A 37 2.93 -6.12 -1.06
N ASN A 38 4.03 -6.53 -0.43
CA ASN A 38 4.52 -7.91 -0.47
C ASN A 38 4.00 -8.68 0.75
N ILE A 39 3.29 -9.76 0.49
CA ILE A 39 2.70 -10.63 1.52
C ILE A 39 3.57 -11.87 1.66
N TYR A 40 4.10 -12.07 2.86
CA TYR A 40 4.90 -13.22 3.21
C TYR A 40 4.11 -14.17 4.12
N ASN A 41 4.30 -15.47 3.96
CA ASN A 41 3.75 -16.46 4.88
C ASN A 41 4.60 -16.55 6.17
N HIS A 42 4.16 -17.36 7.13
CA HIS A 42 4.87 -17.60 8.40
C HIS A 42 6.30 -18.17 8.26
N ARG A 43 6.67 -18.68 7.07
CA ARG A 43 8.03 -19.16 6.74
C ARG A 43 8.89 -18.10 6.05
N GLY A 44 8.35 -16.91 5.81
CA GLY A 44 9.04 -15.84 5.09
C GLY A 44 9.01 -15.98 3.57
N GLU A 45 8.19 -16.88 3.02
CA GLU A 45 8.06 -17.05 1.57
C GLU A 45 7.04 -16.05 1.01
N LEU A 46 7.38 -15.42 -0.12
CA LEU A 46 6.50 -14.46 -0.80
C LEU A 46 5.28 -15.21 -1.37
N GLN A 47 4.10 -14.94 -0.82
CA GLN A 47 2.85 -15.52 -1.29
C GLN A 47 2.19 -14.67 -2.38
N ARG A 48 2.25 -13.36 -2.24
CA ARG A 48 1.57 -12.45 -3.17
C ARG A 48 2.22 -11.07 -3.16
N ARG A 49 2.32 -10.47 -4.34
CA ARG A 49 2.65 -9.06 -4.52
C ARG A 49 1.38 -8.37 -5.01
N LEU A 50 0.98 -7.31 -4.30
CA LEU A 50 -0.16 -6.46 -4.66
C LEU A 50 0.40 -5.12 -5.09
N GLU A 51 0.00 -4.63 -6.25
CA GLU A 51 0.43 -3.36 -6.80
C GLU A 51 -0.81 -2.53 -7.11
N GLN A 52 -0.85 -1.30 -6.59
CA GLN A 52 -1.89 -0.33 -6.92
C GLN A 52 -1.29 0.66 -7.91
N HIS A 53 -1.86 0.71 -9.11
CA HIS A 53 -1.45 1.59 -10.21
C HIS A 53 -2.17 2.92 -10.16
#